data_AF-A0A1F4F998-F1
#
_entry.id   AF-A0A1F4F998-F1
#
_cell.length_a   1.000
_cell.length_b   1.000
_cell.length_c   1.000
_cell.angle_alpha   90.00
_cell.angle_beta   90.00
_cell.angle_gamma   90.00
#
_symmetry.space_group_name_H-M   'P 1'
#
loop_
_entity.id
_entity.type
_entity.pdbx_description
1 polymer ?
#
loop_
_entity_poly.entity_id
_entity_poly.type
_entity_poly.pdbx_seq_one_letter_code
_entity_poly.pdbx_strand_id
1 'polypeptide(L)'
;MLARCVVNVVIDHMGLPNALAGIEQPGFQAVLRLLEKKHVWVKLAGADRITRKSGRLRDAIPFMRALAAAAPERLVWGSDWPHIGFHPHRQVQDAALLPYRELNQGELLEVLIEAIPEAAVRRTVLANNAARLYGFS
;
A
#
# COMPACT_ATOMS: atom_id res chain seq x y z
N MET A 1 18.25 -0.09 9.48
CA MET A 1 18.50 1.21 8.81
C MET A 1 17.25 2.10 8.83
N LEU A 2 16.13 1.70 8.21
CA LEU A 2 14.88 2.50 8.12
C LEU A 2 14.35 3.00 9.48
N ALA A 3 14.37 2.14 10.51
CA ALA A 3 13.92 2.48 11.86
C ALA A 3 14.70 3.63 12.54
N ARG A 4 15.88 3.98 12.02
CA ARG A 4 16.76 5.03 12.57
C ARG A 4 16.87 6.25 11.63
N CYS A 5 16.13 6.28 10.53
CA CYS A 5 16.11 7.45 9.64
C CYS A 5 15.57 8.67 10.40
N VAL A 6 16.20 9.82 10.18
CA VAL A 6 15.81 11.10 10.81
C VAL A 6 14.78 11.89 9.98
N VAL A 7 14.51 11.41 8.76
CA VAL A 7 13.51 11.98 7.83
C VAL A 7 12.28 11.08 7.74
N ASN A 8 11.19 11.61 7.20
CA ASN A 8 10.03 10.79 6.86
C ASN A 8 10.41 9.72 5.83
N VAL A 9 9.96 8.50 6.07
CA VAL A 9 10.12 7.35 5.17
C VAL A 9 8.74 6.88 4.76
N VAL A 10 8.48 6.81 3.44
CA VAL A 10 7.24 6.25 2.90
C VAL A 10 7.55 4.87 2.32
N ILE A 11 6.97 3.83 2.92
CA ILE A 11 7.01 2.47 2.38
C ILE A 11 5.94 2.37 1.30
N ASP A 12 6.37 2.14 0.08
CA ASP A 12 5.46 2.11 -1.07
C ASP A 12 4.72 0.78 -1.18
N HIS A 13 3.55 0.81 -1.82
CA HIS A 13 2.72 -0.35 -2.16
C HIS A 13 2.54 -1.37 -1.03
N MET A 14 2.26 -0.90 0.19
CA MET A 14 2.10 -1.72 1.40
C MET A 14 3.34 -2.59 1.77
N GLY A 15 4.51 -2.30 1.20
CA GLY A 15 5.71 -3.13 1.32
C GLY A 15 5.76 -4.32 0.36
N LEU A 16 4.95 -4.28 -0.70
CA LEU A 16 4.80 -5.34 -1.72
C LEU A 16 4.62 -6.77 -1.15
N PRO A 17 3.70 -7.00 -0.19
CA PRO A 17 3.39 -8.34 0.28
C PRO A 17 2.89 -9.27 -0.84
N ASN A 18 3.05 -10.58 -0.66
CA ASN A 18 2.31 -11.55 -1.46
C ASN A 18 0.93 -11.76 -0.84
N ALA A 19 -0.16 -11.38 -1.52
CA ALA A 19 -1.51 -11.49 -0.96
C ALA A 19 -1.90 -12.95 -0.62
N LEU A 20 -1.43 -13.93 -1.40
CA LEU A 20 -1.69 -15.35 -1.16
C LEU A 20 -1.00 -15.90 0.11
N ALA A 21 0.04 -15.23 0.61
CA ALA A 21 0.75 -15.62 1.83
C ALA A 21 0.12 -15.04 3.11
N GLY A 22 -0.93 -14.21 2.97
CA GLY A 22 -1.60 -13.57 4.09
C GLY A 22 -0.76 -12.52 4.83
N ILE A 23 -1.33 -11.97 5.90
CA ILE A 23 -0.72 -10.88 6.67
C ILE A 23 0.38 -11.36 7.63
N GLU A 24 0.42 -12.65 7.98
CA GLU A 24 1.41 -13.18 8.92
C GLU A 24 2.81 -13.34 8.31
N GLN A 25 2.98 -13.05 7.02
CA GLN A 25 4.27 -13.17 6.36
C GLN A 25 5.31 -12.24 7.03
N PRO A 26 6.55 -12.72 7.26
CA PRO A 26 7.56 -11.97 8.03
C PRO A 26 7.83 -10.55 7.51
N GLY A 27 7.80 -10.37 6.18
CA GLY A 27 8.01 -9.08 5.54
C GLY A 27 6.91 -8.06 5.85
N PHE A 28 5.64 -8.46 5.78
CA PHE A 28 4.53 -7.56 6.10
C PHE A 28 4.47 -7.26 7.60
N GLN A 29 4.73 -8.25 8.45
CA GLN A 29 4.86 -8.04 9.89
C GLN A 29 6.01 -7.08 10.23
N ALA A 30 7.09 -7.06 9.45
CA ALA A 30 8.14 -6.05 9.60
C ALA A 30 7.67 -4.64 9.22
N VAL A 31 6.81 -4.51 8.21
CA VAL A 31 6.19 -3.21 7.86
C VAL A 31 5.32 -2.70 9.00
N LEU A 32 4.48 -3.55 9.59
CA LEU A 32 3.66 -3.18 10.75
C LEU A 32 4.52 -2.71 11.94
N ARG A 33 5.59 -3.44 12.27
CA ARG A 33 6.55 -3.02 13.33
C ARG A 33 7.26 -1.71 13.01
N LEU A 34 7.58 -1.45 11.74
CA LEU A 34 8.18 -0.17 11.34
C LEU A 34 7.19 0.98 11.49
N LEU A 35 5.90 0.73 11.28
CA LEU A 35 4.82 1.73 11.35
C LEU A 35 4.55 2.23 12.79
N GLU A 36 5.07 1.53 13.80
CA GLU A 36 5.15 2.02 15.20
C GLU A 36 6.06 3.25 15.32
N LYS A 37 6.96 3.49 14.36
CA LYS A 37 7.80 4.69 14.35
C LYS A 37 7.07 5.85 13.68
N LYS A 38 7.02 7.00 14.37
CA LYS A 38 6.25 8.19 13.93
C LYS A 38 6.68 8.76 12.58
N HIS A 39 7.93 8.54 12.15
CA HIS A 39 8.46 9.01 10.87
C HIS A 39 8.22 8.02 9.71
N VAL A 40 7.65 6.85 9.98
CA VAL A 40 7.37 5.84 8.95
C VAL A 40 5.91 5.95 8.51
N TRP A 41 5.71 6.00 7.21
CA TRP A 41 4.43 6.08 6.54
C TRP A 41 4.29 4.91 5.57
N VAL A 42 3.05 4.54 5.24
CA VAL A 42 2.78 3.50 4.23
C VAL A 42 1.80 4.03 3.19
N LYS A 43 2.08 3.74 1.91
CA LYS A 43 1.15 4.01 0.82
C LYS A 43 0.24 2.80 0.59
N LEU A 44 -1.06 3.01 0.67
CA LEU A 44 -2.11 2.09 0.24
C LEU A 44 -2.27 2.19 -1.28
N ALA A 45 -1.28 1.69 -2.02
CA ALA A 45 -1.26 1.66 -3.49
C ALA A 45 -0.82 0.28 -3.97
N GLY A 46 -0.95 -0.01 -5.27
CA GLY A 46 -0.48 -1.27 -5.84
C GLY A 46 -1.24 -2.51 -5.37
N ALA A 47 -2.55 -2.39 -5.11
CA ALA A 47 -3.40 -3.54 -4.81
C ALA A 47 -3.27 -4.62 -5.91
N ASP A 48 -3.21 -4.20 -7.16
CA ASP A 48 -2.99 -5.03 -8.35
C ASP A 48 -1.61 -5.71 -8.38
N ARG A 49 -0.59 -5.11 -7.76
CA ARG A 49 0.76 -5.69 -7.66
C ARG A 49 0.78 -6.83 -6.65
N ILE A 50 0.24 -6.58 -5.44
CA ILE A 50 0.27 -7.56 -4.34
C ILE A 50 -0.69 -8.73 -4.58
N THR A 51 -1.75 -8.49 -5.35
CA THR A 51 -2.77 -9.50 -5.70
C THR A 51 -2.50 -10.19 -7.04
N ARG A 52 -1.40 -9.87 -7.75
CA ARG A 52 -1.07 -10.41 -9.08
C ARG A 52 -1.28 -11.92 -9.21
N LYS A 53 -0.79 -12.70 -8.23
CA LYS A 53 -0.88 -14.16 -8.27
C LYS A 53 -2.31 -14.67 -8.10
N SER A 54 -3.15 -13.95 -7.36
CA SER A 54 -4.55 -14.30 -7.12
C SER A 54 -5.50 -13.81 -8.22
N GLY A 55 -5.16 -12.70 -8.90
CA GLY A 55 -6.04 -11.99 -9.83
C GLY A 55 -7.20 -11.22 -9.19
N ARG A 56 -7.38 -11.28 -7.86
CA ARG A 56 -8.51 -10.64 -7.16
C ARG A 56 -8.03 -9.42 -6.37
N LEU A 57 -8.42 -8.22 -6.79
CA LEU A 57 -8.01 -6.98 -6.11
C LEU A 57 -8.43 -6.93 -4.62
N ARG A 58 -9.58 -7.53 -4.28
CA ARG A 58 -10.09 -7.62 -2.91
C ARG A 58 -9.20 -8.42 -1.96
N ASP A 59 -8.26 -9.23 -2.46
CA ASP A 59 -7.27 -9.92 -1.63
C ASP A 59 -6.28 -8.92 -0.97
N ALA A 60 -6.28 -7.64 -1.38
CA ALA A 60 -5.54 -6.56 -0.71
C ALA A 60 -6.20 -6.05 0.59
N ILE A 61 -7.51 -6.28 0.78
CA ILE A 61 -8.31 -5.74 1.89
C ILE A 61 -7.71 -6.08 3.27
N PRO A 62 -7.29 -7.33 3.57
CA PRO A 62 -6.72 -7.67 4.87
C PRO A 62 -5.47 -6.85 5.21
N PHE A 63 -4.64 -6.55 4.21
CA PHE A 63 -3.41 -5.75 4.39
C PHE A 63 -3.74 -4.28 4.67
N MET A 64 -4.65 -3.69 3.89
CA MET A 64 -5.11 -2.33 4.11
C MET A 64 -5.77 -2.18 5.49
N ARG A 65 -6.58 -3.16 5.93
CA ARG A 65 -7.19 -3.18 7.26
C ARG A 65 -6.15 -3.24 8.38
N ALA A 66 -5.18 -4.14 8.27
CA ALA A 66 -4.11 -4.27 9.28
C ALA A 66 -3.30 -2.97 9.41
N LEU A 67 -2.96 -2.33 8.29
CA LEU A 67 -2.27 -1.04 8.29
C LEU A 67 -3.13 0.07 8.90
N ALA A 68 -4.42 0.13 8.53
CA ALA A 68 -5.36 1.14 9.04
C ALA A 68 -5.63 0.96 10.54
N ALA A 69 -5.63 -0.27 11.05
CA ALA A 69 -5.72 -0.53 12.48
C ALA A 69 -4.45 -0.11 13.24
N ALA A 70 -3.28 -0.26 12.60
CA ALA A 70 -1.99 0.03 13.23
C ALA A 70 -1.67 1.54 13.32
N ALA A 71 -1.96 2.31 12.27
CA ALA A 71 -1.61 3.74 12.23
C ALA A 71 -2.39 4.53 11.15
N PRO A 72 -3.70 4.74 11.30
CA PRO A 72 -4.53 5.38 10.27
C PRO A 72 -4.05 6.78 9.89
N GLU A 73 -3.43 7.52 10.81
CA GLU A 73 -2.83 8.83 10.61
C GLU A 73 -1.48 8.82 9.88
N ARG A 74 -0.92 7.65 9.53
CA ARG A 74 0.35 7.50 8.79
C ARG A 74 0.19 6.76 7.47
N LEU A 75 -1.03 6.75 6.92
CA LEU A 75 -1.34 6.12 5.64
C LEU A 75 -1.72 7.17 4.59
N VAL A 76 -1.24 6.98 3.37
CA VAL A 76 -1.69 7.75 2.21
C VAL A 76 -2.18 6.78 1.14
N TRP A 77 -3.13 7.18 0.31
CA TRP A 77 -3.61 6.35 -0.80
C TRP A 77 -3.16 6.93 -2.15
N GLY A 78 -2.95 6.05 -3.13
CA GLY A 78 -2.71 6.44 -4.51
C GLY A 78 -3.11 5.31 -5.44
N SER A 79 -3.53 5.66 -6.66
CA SER A 79 -3.97 4.67 -7.64
C SER A 79 -2.84 3.76 -8.12
N ASP A 80 -1.61 4.26 -8.17
CA ASP A 80 -0.49 3.64 -8.90
C ASP A 80 -0.61 3.69 -10.44
N TRP A 81 -1.44 4.60 -10.96
CA TRP A 81 -1.48 4.91 -12.39
C TRP A 81 -0.07 5.27 -12.91
N PRO A 82 0.38 4.78 -14.09
CA PRO A 82 -0.39 4.13 -15.15
C PRO A 82 -0.47 2.60 -15.07
N HIS A 83 -0.28 1.99 -13.90
CA HIS A 83 -0.34 0.53 -13.73
C HIS A 83 0.67 -0.20 -14.61
N ILE A 84 1.89 0.35 -14.66
CA ILE A 84 3.00 -0.21 -15.43
C ILE A 84 3.58 -1.44 -14.73
N GLY A 85 4.10 -2.32 -15.57
CA GLY A 85 4.83 -3.50 -15.16
C GLY A 85 6.10 -3.28 -14.38
N PHE A 86 6.70 -4.38 -13.93
CA PHE A 86 8.10 -4.35 -13.51
C PHE A 86 8.99 -4.26 -14.76
N HIS A 87 9.94 -3.32 -14.75
CA HIS A 87 10.87 -3.18 -15.87
C HIS A 87 11.85 -4.36 -15.95
N PRO A 88 12.17 -4.86 -17.16
CA PRO A 88 13.01 -6.04 -17.37
C PRO A 88 14.47 -5.91 -16.90
N HIS A 89 14.91 -4.72 -16.49
CA HIS A 89 16.31 -4.47 -16.10
C HIS A 89 16.64 -4.76 -14.62
N ARG A 90 15.71 -5.30 -13.82
CA ARG A 90 16.02 -5.78 -12.46
C ARG A 90 15.71 -7.26 -12.28
N GLN A 91 16.72 -7.96 -11.76
CA GLN A 91 16.77 -9.37 -11.37
C GLN A 91 15.63 -9.75 -10.41
N VAL A 92 14.46 -10.04 -10.95
CA VAL A 92 13.47 -10.87 -10.28
C VAL A 92 13.35 -12.11 -11.17
N GLN A 93 13.98 -13.21 -10.75
CA GLN A 93 14.08 -14.45 -11.52
C GLN A 93 12.70 -15.10 -11.80
N ASP A 94 11.64 -14.57 -11.19
CA ASP A 94 10.23 -14.94 -11.34
C ASP A 94 9.33 -13.77 -11.81
N ALA A 95 9.94 -12.73 -12.39
CA ALA A 95 9.22 -11.63 -13.05
C ALA A 95 8.82 -12.03 -14.47
N ALA A 96 7.90 -12.99 -14.56
CA ALA A 96 6.87 -12.87 -15.60
C ALA A 96 6.29 -11.46 -15.43
N LEU A 97 6.75 -10.56 -16.30
CA LEU A 97 6.53 -9.12 -16.26
C LEU A 97 5.06 -8.89 -15.92
N LEU A 98 4.75 -8.14 -14.86
CA LEU A 98 3.41 -7.58 -14.74
C LEU A 98 3.17 -6.82 -16.05
N PRO A 99 2.29 -7.24 -16.96
CA PRO A 99 2.07 -6.44 -18.17
C PRO A 99 1.40 -5.13 -17.75
N TYR A 100 1.41 -4.15 -18.65
CA TYR A 100 0.49 -3.03 -18.52
C TYR A 100 -0.93 -3.57 -18.33
N ARG A 101 -1.68 -2.97 -17.41
CA ARG A 101 -3.07 -3.32 -17.15
C ARG A 101 -3.91 -2.06 -17.14
N GLU A 102 -4.93 -2.05 -17.97
CA GLU A 102 -5.99 -1.07 -17.81
C GLU A 102 -6.83 -1.49 -16.61
N LEU A 103 -6.73 -0.73 -15.52
CA LEU A 103 -7.49 -0.97 -14.30
C LEU A 103 -8.57 0.09 -14.16
N ASN A 104 -9.74 -0.35 -13.69
CA ASN A 104 -10.79 0.57 -13.28
C ASN A 104 -10.37 1.26 -11.97
N GLN A 105 -10.16 2.58 -12.00
CA GLN A 105 -9.76 3.35 -10.83
C GLN A 105 -10.86 3.37 -9.75
N GLY A 106 -12.13 3.26 -10.17
CA GLY A 106 -13.26 3.11 -9.26
C GLY A 106 -13.19 1.81 -8.45
N GLU A 107 -12.79 0.69 -9.07
CA GLU A 107 -12.63 -0.58 -8.36
C GLU A 107 -11.52 -0.51 -7.31
N LEU A 108 -10.42 0.19 -7.58
CA LEU A 108 -9.36 0.43 -6.60
C LEU A 108 -9.84 1.27 -5.41
N LEU A 109 -10.72 2.25 -5.65
CA LEU A 109 -11.36 3.04 -4.61
C LEU A 109 -12.39 2.20 -3.82
N GLU A 110 -13.14 1.33 -4.46
CA GLU A 110 -14.06 0.40 -3.80
C GLU A 110 -13.32 -0.52 -2.83
N VAL A 111 -12.16 -1.07 -3.24
CA VAL A 111 -11.30 -1.88 -2.35
C VAL A 111 -10.86 -1.08 -1.13
N LEU A 112 -10.49 0.20 -1.29
CA LEU A 112 -10.16 1.08 -0.15
C LEU A 112 -11.38 1.30 0.75
N ILE A 113 -12.57 1.53 0.17
CA ILE A 113 -13.81 1.76 0.91
C ILE A 113 -14.22 0.53 1.72
N GLU A 114 -14.11 -0.66 1.14
CA GLU A 114 -14.36 -1.93 1.82
C GLU A 114 -13.33 -2.20 2.92
N ALA A 115 -12.07 -1.83 2.71
CA ALA A 115 -11.02 -1.99 3.71
C ALA A 115 -11.19 -1.02 4.89
N ILE A 116 -11.55 0.24 4.64
CA ILE A 116 -11.68 1.29 5.64
C ILE A 116 -13.12 1.83 5.57
N PRO A 117 -14.11 1.19 6.21
CA PRO A 117 -15.51 1.57 6.08
C PRO A 117 -15.87 2.89 6.77
N GLU A 118 -15.05 3.35 7.72
CA GLU A 118 -15.31 4.59 8.44
C GLU A 118 -14.87 5.82 7.64
N ALA A 119 -15.83 6.69 7.33
CA ALA A 119 -15.61 7.84 6.45
C ALA A 119 -14.59 8.84 7.00
N ALA A 120 -14.54 9.03 8.32
CA ALA A 120 -13.56 9.90 8.96
C ALA A 120 -12.13 9.39 8.74
N VAL A 121 -11.90 8.09 8.96
CA VAL A 121 -10.60 7.44 8.73
C VAL A 121 -10.22 7.52 7.24
N ARG A 122 -11.15 7.25 6.33
CA ARG A 122 -10.88 7.42 4.88
C ARG A 122 -10.50 8.84 4.51
N ARG A 123 -11.18 9.85 5.07
CA ARG A 123 -10.85 11.25 4.84
C ARG A 123 -9.43 11.58 5.31
N THR A 124 -9.03 11.03 6.45
CA THR A 124 -7.66 11.14 6.95
C THR A 124 -6.65 10.57 5.95
N VAL A 125 -6.88 9.36 5.43
CA VAL A 125 -6.00 8.68 4.47
C VAL A 125 -5.96 9.37 3.10
N LEU A 126 -7.11 9.81 2.59
CA LEU A 126 -7.26 10.39 1.25
C LEU A 126 -6.85 11.86 1.16
N ALA A 127 -6.90 12.61 2.26
CA ALA A 127 -6.67 14.05 2.26
C ALA A 127 -5.72 14.52 3.35
N ASN A 128 -6.10 14.40 4.63
CA ASN A 128 -5.37 15.05 5.72
C ASN A 128 -3.92 14.58 5.84
N ASN A 129 -3.68 13.28 5.69
CA ASN A 129 -2.36 12.68 5.77
C ASN A 129 -1.47 13.14 4.62
N ALA A 130 -2.01 13.18 3.39
CA ALA A 130 -1.27 13.67 2.23
C ALA A 130 -0.92 15.16 2.36
N ALA A 131 -1.86 15.99 2.83
CA ALA A 131 -1.60 17.39 3.12
C ALA A 131 -0.48 17.57 4.14
N ARG A 132 -0.50 16.82 5.25
CA ARG A 132 0.55 16.87 6.28
C ARG A 132 1.90 16.35 5.79
N LEU A 133 1.91 15.24 5.04
CA LEU A 133 3.13 14.58 4.60
C LEU A 133 3.83 15.36 3.47
N TYR A 134 3.07 15.91 2.53
CA TYR A 134 3.60 16.54 1.33
C TYR A 134 3.51 18.08 1.33
N GLY A 135 2.82 18.68 2.31
CA GLY A 135 2.71 20.14 2.44
C GLY A 135 1.70 20.78 1.49
N PHE A 136 0.65 20.06 1.07
CA PHE A 136 -0.45 20.65 0.32
C PHE A 136 -1.30 21.56 1.21
N SER A 137 -1.75 22.70 0.67
CA SER A 137 -2.61 23.70 1.33
C SER A 137 -4.04 23.65 0.81
#